data_AF-A0A6I9WW95-F1
#
_entry.id   AF-A0A6I9WW95-F1
#
_cell.length_a   1.000
_cell.length_b   1.000
_cell.length_c   1.000
_cell.angle_alpha   90.00
_cell.angle_beta   90.00
_cell.angle_gamma   90.00
#
_symmetry.space_group_name_H-M   'P 1'
#
loop_
_entity.id
_entity.type
_entity.pdbx_description
1 polymer ?
#
loop_
_entity_poly.entity_id
_entity_poly.type
_entity_poly.pdbx_seq_one_letter_code
_entity_poly.pdbx_strand_id
1 'polypeptide(L)'
;MEIDPKFTFIPLNEKTYVALNDKDTKEYLCKWGLKGNFVIQNFSFNQPFQQYHKYQLVDAFFKDDIVAKALLSKQGYNWVRQGIRASNVETKQIPCSVLSMSFFNKLKDSNNGIVHNSGMICKRYDTQIEDFLVSDKLRGVKYFY
;
A
#
# COMPACT_ATOMS: atom_id res chain seq x y z
N MET A 1 27.35 15.58 -23.04
CA MET A 1 26.22 14.71 -23.42
C MET A 1 26.14 13.66 -22.32
N GLU A 2 25.25 13.84 -21.35
CA GLU A 2 25.12 12.86 -20.26
C GLU A 2 24.51 11.59 -20.85
N ILE A 3 25.25 10.50 -20.74
CA ILE A 3 24.80 9.18 -21.20
C ILE A 3 23.76 8.74 -20.18
N ASP A 4 22.51 8.57 -20.60
CA ASP A 4 21.46 8.03 -19.74
C ASP A 4 21.93 6.71 -19.12
N PRO A 5 21.77 6.52 -17.80
CA PRO A 5 22.28 5.35 -17.10
C PRO A 5 21.61 4.08 -17.60
N LYS A 6 22.42 3.11 -18.06
CA LYS A 6 21.93 1.79 -18.45
C LYS A 6 21.85 0.88 -17.22
N PHE A 7 20.63 0.62 -16.77
CA PHE A 7 20.36 -0.29 -15.67
C PHE A 7 20.32 -1.75 -16.13
N THR A 8 20.92 -2.62 -15.33
CA THR A 8 20.77 -4.08 -15.40
C THR A 8 20.29 -4.56 -14.05
N PHE A 9 19.30 -5.44 -14.02
CA PHE A 9 18.69 -5.92 -12.79
C PHE A 9 18.97 -7.40 -12.57
N ILE A 10 19.23 -7.77 -11.31
CA ILE A 10 19.46 -9.16 -10.91
C ILE A 10 18.53 -9.50 -9.75
N PRO A 11 17.64 -10.50 -9.89
CA PRO A 11 16.83 -10.97 -8.78
C PRO A 11 17.72 -11.61 -7.73
N LEU A 12 17.47 -11.30 -6.46
CA LEU A 12 18.19 -11.86 -5.33
C LEU A 12 17.32 -12.87 -4.61
N ASN A 13 17.97 -13.84 -3.96
CA ASN A 13 17.28 -14.82 -3.13
C ASN A 13 16.53 -14.15 -1.97
N GLU A 14 15.46 -14.83 -1.53
CA GLU A 14 14.69 -14.39 -0.39
C GLU A 14 15.59 -14.27 0.85
N LYS A 15 15.41 -13.17 1.58
CA LYS A 15 16.11 -12.92 2.83
C LYS A 15 15.15 -13.16 3.99
N THR A 16 15.66 -13.70 5.08
CA THR A 16 14.89 -13.79 6.31
C THR A 16 14.81 -12.40 6.96
N TYR A 17 13.62 -11.82 6.95
CA TYR A 17 13.36 -10.53 7.61
C TYR A 17 12.98 -10.77 9.07
N VAL A 18 13.96 -10.65 9.97
CA VAL A 18 13.77 -10.89 11.41
C VAL A 18 12.64 -10.04 11.99
N ALA A 19 12.58 -8.74 11.62
CA ALA A 19 11.55 -7.82 12.09
C ALA A 19 10.11 -8.23 11.69
N LEU A 20 9.93 -8.85 10.53
CA LEU A 20 8.61 -9.34 10.09
C LEU A 20 8.25 -10.70 10.70
N ASN A 21 9.24 -11.37 11.31
CA ASN A 21 9.09 -12.67 11.91
C ASN A 21 8.81 -12.65 13.41
N ASP A 22 8.96 -11.49 14.04
CA ASP A 22 8.56 -11.22 15.41
C ASP A 22 7.05 -11.49 15.62
N LYS A 23 6.70 -11.93 16.83
CA LYS A 23 5.34 -12.30 17.22
C LYS A 23 4.39 -11.10 17.13
N ASP A 24 4.80 -9.95 17.64
CA ASP A 24 3.95 -8.76 17.73
C ASP A 24 3.69 -8.19 16.33
N THR A 25 4.72 -8.09 15.49
CA THR A 25 4.58 -7.67 14.09
C THR A 25 3.68 -8.63 13.32
N LYS A 26 3.80 -9.95 13.51
CA LYS A 26 2.88 -10.92 12.89
C LYS A 26 1.44 -10.73 13.34
N GLU A 27 1.21 -10.40 14.61
CA GLU A 27 -0.13 -10.12 15.13
C GLU A 27 -0.70 -8.84 14.49
N TYR A 28 0.09 -7.77 14.41
CA TYR A 28 -0.33 -6.54 13.74
C TYR A 28 -0.61 -6.78 12.25
N LEU A 29 0.28 -7.45 11.52
CA LEU A 29 0.05 -7.79 10.12
C LEU A 29 -1.22 -8.63 9.92
N CYS A 30 -1.56 -9.49 10.89
CA CYS A 30 -2.83 -10.23 10.86
C CYS A 30 -4.04 -9.31 11.03
N LYS A 31 -4.01 -8.39 12.02
CA LYS A 31 -5.08 -7.41 12.28
C LYS A 31 -5.38 -6.54 11.06
N TRP A 32 -4.35 -6.18 10.30
CA TRP A 32 -4.48 -5.40 9.06
C TRP A 32 -4.78 -6.24 7.81
N GLY A 33 -4.92 -7.57 7.95
CA GLY A 33 -5.14 -8.48 6.82
C GLY A 33 -3.95 -8.57 5.87
N LEU A 34 -2.75 -8.12 6.28
CA LEU A 34 -1.54 -8.15 5.47
C LEU A 34 -0.81 -9.49 5.53
N LYS A 35 -1.01 -10.28 6.59
CA LYS A 35 -0.37 -11.59 6.74
C LYS A 35 -0.70 -12.50 5.54
N GLY A 36 0.32 -12.90 4.78
CA GLY A 36 0.20 -13.71 3.55
C GLY A 36 -0.29 -12.94 2.32
N ASN A 37 -0.69 -11.68 2.49
CA ASN A 37 -1.23 -10.82 1.43
C ASN A 37 -0.20 -9.81 0.88
N PHE A 38 1.06 -9.91 1.29
CA PHE A 38 2.20 -9.28 0.63
C PHE A 38 3.37 -10.26 0.52
N VAL A 39 4.30 -9.97 -0.39
CA VAL A 39 5.59 -10.64 -0.54
C VAL A 39 6.67 -9.58 -0.67
N ILE A 40 7.89 -9.89 -0.23
CA ILE A 40 9.05 -9.02 -0.41
C ILE A 40 10.01 -9.69 -1.38
N GLN A 41 10.35 -8.98 -2.45
CA GLN A 41 11.33 -9.41 -3.43
C GLN A 41 12.48 -8.42 -3.46
N ASN A 42 13.70 -8.95 -3.55
CA ASN A 42 14.91 -8.15 -3.60
C ASN A 42 15.50 -8.20 -5.01
N PHE A 43 15.96 -7.05 -5.50
CA PHE A 43 16.67 -6.93 -6.76
C PHE A 43 17.91 -6.06 -6.53
N SER A 44 19.03 -6.41 -7.17
CA SER A 44 20.19 -5.52 -7.26
C SER A 44 20.28 -4.90 -8.65
N PHE A 45 20.96 -3.76 -8.73
CA PHE A 45 21.27 -3.07 -9.99
C PHE A 45 22.69 -2.53 -9.98
N ASN A 46 23.24 -2.28 -11.18
CA ASN A 46 24.65 -1.98 -11.42
C ASN A 46 25.05 -0.50 -11.23
N GLN A 47 24.11 0.42 -11.16
CA GLN A 47 24.37 1.86 -11.11
C GLN A 47 24.22 2.41 -9.68
N PRO A 48 24.97 3.45 -9.28
CA PRO A 48 24.71 4.15 -8.03
C PRO A 48 23.33 4.82 -8.06
N PHE A 49 22.60 4.77 -6.95
CA PHE A 49 21.31 5.43 -6.86
C PHE A 49 21.49 6.94 -6.74
N GLN A 50 20.88 7.68 -7.66
CA GLN A 50 20.80 9.14 -7.64
C GLN A 50 19.34 9.55 -7.67
N GLN A 51 18.92 10.44 -6.78
CA GLN A 51 17.51 10.77 -6.57
C GLN A 51 16.81 11.31 -7.83
N TYR A 52 17.55 12.02 -8.70
CA TYR A 52 17.01 12.55 -9.95
C TYR A 52 16.76 11.47 -11.01
N HIS A 53 17.45 10.34 -10.94
CA HIS A 53 17.22 9.17 -11.81
C HIS A 53 16.08 8.26 -11.34
N LYS A 54 15.36 8.60 -10.26
CA LYS A 54 14.31 7.73 -9.68
C LYS A 54 13.25 7.30 -10.70
N TYR A 55 12.85 8.20 -11.59
CA TYR A 55 11.84 7.92 -12.61
C TYR A 55 12.37 6.98 -13.70
N GLN A 56 13.60 7.21 -14.17
CA GLN A 56 14.26 6.36 -15.14
C GLN A 56 14.53 4.96 -14.57
N LEU A 57 14.94 4.86 -13.30
CA LEU A 57 15.15 3.59 -12.62
C LEU A 57 13.85 2.78 -12.56
N VAL A 58 12.74 3.41 -12.18
CA VAL A 58 11.43 2.74 -12.06
C VAL A 58 10.91 2.32 -13.43
N ASP A 59 11.02 3.19 -14.44
CA ASP A 59 10.64 2.86 -15.82
C ASP A 59 11.46 1.69 -16.37
N ALA A 60 12.78 1.74 -16.22
CA ALA A 60 13.69 0.68 -16.65
C ALA A 60 13.42 -0.64 -15.91
N PHE A 61 13.14 -0.60 -14.61
CA PHE A 61 12.86 -1.78 -13.79
C PHE A 61 11.63 -2.54 -14.29
N PHE A 62 10.49 -1.86 -14.44
CA PHE A 62 9.25 -2.52 -14.87
C PHE A 62 9.22 -2.89 -16.37
N LYS A 63 10.14 -2.32 -17.16
CA LYS A 63 10.37 -2.68 -18.56
C LYS A 63 11.51 -3.68 -18.75
N ASP A 64 12.14 -4.19 -17.72
CA ASP A 64 13.21 -5.18 -17.85
C ASP A 64 12.64 -6.61 -17.95
N ASP A 65 13.19 -7.42 -18.86
CA ASP A 65 12.71 -8.78 -19.13
C ASP A 65 13.05 -9.75 -17.98
N ILE A 66 14.21 -9.58 -17.34
CA ILE A 66 14.62 -10.39 -16.19
C ILE A 66 13.69 -10.07 -15.01
N VAL A 67 13.42 -8.79 -14.78
CA VAL A 67 12.46 -8.35 -13.76
C VAL A 67 11.07 -8.91 -14.04
N ALA A 68 10.55 -8.74 -15.25
CA ALA A 68 9.22 -9.23 -15.62
C ALA A 68 9.04 -10.73 -15.35
N LYS A 69 10.07 -11.54 -15.65
CA LYS A 69 10.06 -13.00 -15.41
C LYS A 69 10.20 -13.38 -13.94
N ALA A 70 10.83 -12.55 -13.11
CA ALA A 70 11.06 -12.85 -11.69
C ALA A 70 10.01 -12.24 -10.75
N LEU A 71 9.41 -11.11 -11.12
CA LEU A 71 8.47 -10.36 -10.30
C LEU A 71 7.19 -11.17 -10.05
N LEU A 72 6.79 -11.25 -8.79
CA LEU A 72 5.56 -11.89 -8.35
C LEU A 72 4.42 -10.87 -8.39
N SER A 73 3.31 -11.30 -8.96
CA SER A 73 2.05 -10.57 -8.98
C SER A 73 0.99 -11.40 -8.26
N LYS A 74 0.04 -10.73 -7.62
CA LYS A 74 -1.05 -11.42 -6.93
C LYS A 74 -2.16 -11.73 -7.91
N GLN A 75 -2.52 -13.01 -8.03
CA GLN A 75 -3.67 -13.47 -8.81
C GLN A 75 -4.59 -14.28 -7.89
N GLY A 76 -5.75 -13.69 -7.56
CA GLY A 76 -6.63 -14.25 -6.53
C GLY A 76 -5.90 -14.36 -5.19
N TYR A 77 -5.73 -15.60 -4.72
CA TYR A 77 -5.04 -15.92 -3.46
C TYR A 77 -3.57 -16.32 -3.62
N ASN A 78 -3.07 -16.41 -4.86
CA ASN A 78 -1.72 -16.93 -5.14
C ASN A 78 -0.78 -15.84 -5.65
N TRP A 79 0.51 -16.00 -5.34
CA TRP A 79 1.60 -15.21 -5.91
C TRP A 79 2.18 -15.93 -7.12
N VAL A 80 2.14 -15.30 -8.29
CA VAL A 80 2.53 -15.92 -9.57
C VAL A 80 3.49 -15.02 -10.36
N ARG A 81 4.46 -15.64 -11.02
CA ARG A 81 5.35 -14.98 -11.98
C ARG A 81 4.66 -14.96 -13.33
N GLN A 82 4.18 -13.79 -13.75
CA GLN A 82 3.43 -13.68 -15.01
C GLN A 82 4.32 -13.38 -16.21
N GLY A 83 5.54 -12.88 -16.01
CA GLY A 83 6.41 -12.53 -17.15
C GLY A 83 5.93 -11.28 -17.92
N ILE A 84 5.03 -10.48 -17.35
CA ILE A 84 4.45 -9.32 -18.04
C ILE A 84 5.40 -8.14 -17.93
N ARG A 85 5.87 -7.67 -19.08
CA ARG A 85 6.61 -6.43 -19.21
C ARG A 85 5.63 -5.25 -19.25
N ALA A 86 5.89 -4.22 -18.44
CA ALA A 86 5.06 -3.02 -18.49
C ALA A 86 5.24 -2.28 -19.82
N SER A 87 4.13 -1.88 -20.44
CA SER A 87 4.15 -1.01 -21.63
C SER A 87 4.31 0.46 -21.26
N ASN A 88 3.70 0.86 -20.14
CA ASN A 88 3.76 2.20 -19.57
C ASN A 88 4.02 2.10 -18.06
N VAL A 89 4.80 3.04 -17.53
CA VAL A 89 5.16 3.12 -16.12
C VAL A 89 4.89 4.55 -15.65
N GLU A 90 3.92 4.69 -14.75
CA GLU A 90 3.61 5.97 -14.10
C GLU A 90 4.19 5.96 -12.68
N THR A 91 4.89 7.02 -12.30
CA THR A 91 5.42 7.17 -10.93
C THR A 91 4.80 8.40 -10.28
N LYS A 92 4.25 8.23 -9.08
CA LYS A 92 3.70 9.32 -8.26
C LYS A 92 4.53 9.48 -7.00
N GLN A 93 4.97 10.70 -6.74
CA GLN A 93 5.61 11.02 -5.48
C GLN A 93 4.54 11.10 -4.38
N ILE A 94 4.61 10.18 -3.42
CA ILE A 94 3.76 10.23 -2.25
C ILE A 94 4.44 11.14 -1.21
N PRO A 95 3.78 12.21 -0.74
CA PRO A 95 4.34 13.06 0.29
C PRO A 95 4.38 12.29 1.62
N CYS A 96 5.57 11.85 2.02
CA CYS A 96 5.81 11.22 3.32
C CYS A 96 5.97 12.25 4.46
N SER A 97 5.22 13.37 4.41
CA SER A 97 5.30 14.44 5.42
C SER A 97 4.54 14.11 6.70
N VAL A 98 3.60 13.15 6.65
CA VAL A 98 2.82 12.71 7.80
C VAL A 98 3.53 11.53 8.46
N LEU A 99 4.42 11.84 9.40
CA LEU A 99 5.21 10.85 10.15
C LEU A 99 4.50 10.36 11.41
N SER A 100 3.41 11.01 11.80
CA SER A 100 2.68 10.72 13.02
C SER A 100 1.27 10.25 12.70
N MET A 101 0.77 9.29 13.47
CA MET A 101 -0.64 8.86 13.45
C MET A 101 -1.59 9.91 14.06
N SER A 102 -1.08 11.10 14.43
CA SER A 102 -1.88 12.19 15.01
C SER A 102 -3.01 12.68 14.11
N PHE A 103 -2.94 12.45 12.79
CA PHE A 103 -4.07 12.76 11.90
C PHE A 103 -5.33 11.95 12.26
N PHE A 104 -5.18 10.74 12.81
CA PHE A 104 -6.30 9.95 13.32
C PHE A 104 -6.90 10.52 14.61
N ASN A 105 -6.24 11.46 15.29
CA ASN A 105 -6.83 12.16 16.44
C ASN A 105 -8.08 12.94 16.02
N LYS A 106 -8.18 13.41 14.78
CA LYS A 106 -9.40 14.02 14.25
C LYS A 106 -10.60 13.07 14.30
N LEU A 107 -10.39 11.76 14.17
CA LEU A 107 -11.48 10.79 14.32
C LEU A 107 -11.97 10.72 15.77
N LYS A 108 -11.08 10.93 16.75
CA LYS A 108 -11.37 10.84 18.18
C LYS A 108 -11.87 12.15 18.79
N ASP A 109 -11.78 13.26 18.07
CA ASP A 109 -12.31 14.54 18.51
C ASP A 109 -13.83 14.46 18.58
N SER A 110 -14.37 14.60 19.79
CA SER A 110 -15.80 14.52 20.08
C SER A 110 -16.61 15.57 19.31
N ASN A 111 -15.99 16.71 18.96
CA ASN A 111 -16.66 17.76 18.18
C ASN A 111 -16.95 17.34 16.73
N ASN A 112 -16.21 16.35 16.20
CA ASN A 112 -16.39 15.90 14.82
C ASN A 112 -17.52 14.87 14.66
N GLY A 113 -18.04 14.30 15.76
CA GLY A 113 -19.16 13.33 15.72
C GLY A 113 -18.84 11.99 15.02
N ILE A 114 -17.55 11.69 14.76
CA ILE A 114 -17.12 10.54 13.96
C ILE A 114 -17.06 9.24 14.79
N VAL A 115 -16.86 9.32 16.10
CA VAL A 115 -16.71 8.16 16.99
C VAL A 115 -17.71 8.28 18.15
N HIS A 116 -18.41 7.19 18.45
CA HIS A 116 -19.30 7.10 19.61
C HIS A 116 -18.50 7.16 20.92
N ASN A 117 -19.16 7.46 22.05
CA ASN A 117 -18.54 7.40 23.39
C ASN A 117 -17.90 6.03 23.71
N SER A 118 -18.30 4.96 23.02
CA SER A 118 -17.71 3.62 23.12
C SER A 118 -16.36 3.47 22.40
N GLY A 119 -15.90 4.48 21.66
CA GLY A 119 -14.70 4.41 20.84
C GLY A 119 -14.89 3.76 19.46
N MET A 120 -16.12 3.35 19.13
CA MET A 120 -16.45 2.80 17.81
C MET A 120 -16.76 3.92 16.80
N ILE A 121 -16.23 3.79 15.58
CA ILE A 121 -16.57 4.72 14.47
C ILE A 121 -18.08 4.68 14.21
N CYS A 122 -18.71 5.85 14.26
CA CYS A 122 -20.10 6.08 13.89
C CYS A 122 -20.29 5.66 12.43
N LYS A 123 -20.94 4.51 12.22
CA LYS A 123 -21.20 3.99 10.87
C LYS A 123 -22.31 4.77 10.15
N ARG A 124 -23.08 5.58 10.89
CA ARG A 124 -24.25 6.31 10.42
C ARG A 124 -24.31 7.67 11.09
N TYR A 125 -24.53 8.71 10.30
CA TYR A 125 -24.95 10.01 10.81
C TYR A 125 -26.47 9.98 10.95
N ASP A 126 -26.95 9.60 12.13
CA ASP A 126 -28.36 9.78 12.47
C ASP A 126 -28.50 11.21 13.02
N THR A 127 -29.34 12.04 12.38
CA THR A 127 -29.56 13.44 12.77
C THR A 127 -30.98 13.58 13.31
N GLN A 128 -31.14 14.22 14.46
CA GLN A 128 -32.46 14.61 14.96
C GLN A 128 -32.88 15.93 14.35
N ILE A 129 -34.02 15.95 13.68
CA ILE A 129 -34.68 17.16 13.17
C ILE A 129 -36.08 17.16 13.75
N GLU A 130 -36.42 18.16 14.57
CA GLU A 130 -37.76 18.35 15.13
C GLU A 130 -38.31 17.07 15.81
N ASP A 131 -37.51 16.46 16.68
CA ASP A 131 -37.80 15.19 17.39
C ASP A 131 -37.91 13.93 16.51
N PHE A 132 -37.65 14.02 15.20
CA PHE A 132 -37.54 12.86 14.33
C PHE A 132 -36.08 12.42 14.16
N LEU A 133 -35.83 11.12 14.40
CA LEU A 133 -34.56 10.50 14.07
C LEU A 133 -34.49 10.28 12.55
N VAL A 134 -33.74 11.14 11.86
CA VAL A 134 -33.47 11.02 10.43
C VAL A 134 -32.18 10.23 10.24
N SER A 135 -32.33 8.97 9.83
CA SER A 135 -31.20 8.11 9.46
C SER A 135 -30.90 8.16 7.97
N ASP A 136 -29.67 8.53 7.59
CA ASP A 136 -29.19 8.41 6.21
C ASP A 136 -29.00 6.93 5.82
N LYS A 137 -30.06 6.31 5.30
CA LYS A 137 -30.05 4.92 4.79
C LYS A 137 -29.48 4.81 3.38
N LEU A 138 -29.25 5.92 2.66
CA LEU A 138 -28.81 5.90 1.26
C LEU A 138 -27.36 5.42 1.11
N ARG A 139 -26.53 5.64 2.13
CA ARG A 139 -25.14 5.13 2.18
C ARG A 139 -25.02 3.74 2.83
N GLY A 140 -26.14 3.15 3.23
CA GLY A 140 -26.23 1.83 3.85
C GLY A 140 -26.34 0.67 2.86
N VAL A 141 -26.32 0.95 1.55
CA VAL A 141 -26.37 -0.09 0.52
C VAL A 141 -25.06 -0.86 0.54
N LYS A 142 -25.10 -2.07 1.11
CA LYS A 142 -24.03 -3.05 0.99
C LYS A 142 -23.89 -3.41 -0.48
N TYR A 143 -22.85 -2.92 -1.14
CA TYR A 143 -22.31 -3.63 -2.29
C TYR A 143 -21.70 -4.92 -1.75
N PHE A 144 -22.48 -6.00 -1.80
CA PHE A 144 -21.92 -7.35 -1.76
C PHE A 144 -21.31 -7.60 -3.13
N TYR A 145 -19.98 -7.69 -3.22
CA TYR A 145 -19.21 -8.57 -4.12
C TYR A 145 -17.78 -8.66 -3.60
#